data_AF-A0A7S8FDC4-F1
#
_entry.id   AF-A0A7S8FDC4-F1
#
_cell.length_a   1.000
_cell.length_b   1.000
_cell.length_c   1.000
_cell.angle_alpha   90.00
_cell.angle_beta   90.00
_cell.angle_gamma   90.00
#
_symmetry.space_group_name_H-M   'P 1'
#
loop_
_entity.id
_entity.type
_entity.pdbx_description
1 polymer ?
#
loop_
_entity_poly.entity_id
_entity_poly.type
_entity_poly.pdbx_seq_one_letter_code
_entity_poly.pdbx_strand_id
1 'polypeptide(L)' 'MTHAVTYKGFTLQPAPRQLVDTGQWELNVFISWATEDEEDSRHFVKTGRYVTAEEATAQCIAYGRQVVDGHIPGASVG' A
#
# COMPACT_ATOMS: atom_id res chain seq x y z
N MET A 1 -1.47 12.07 -9.81
CA MET A 1 -2.31 12.11 -8.60
C MET A 1 -2.53 10.67 -8.18
N THR A 2 -2.05 10.25 -7.02
CA THR A 2 -2.39 8.92 -6.48
C THR A 2 -3.73 9.04 -5.76
N HIS A 3 -4.76 8.36 -6.28
CA HIS A 3 -6.08 8.37 -5.67
C HIS A 3 -6.12 7.30 -4.58
N ALA A 4 -6.51 7.70 -3.37
CA ALA A 4 -6.80 6.75 -2.30
C ALA A 4 -8.03 5.91 -2.68
N VAL A 5 -8.02 4.65 -2.26
CA VAL A 5 -9.08 3.68 -2.56
C VAL A 5 -9.59 3.08 -1.26
N THR A 6 -10.89 3.19 -1.01
CA THR A 6 -11.52 2.51 0.13
C THR A 6 -11.76 1.03 -0.20
N TYR A 7 -11.40 0.15 0.73
CA TYR A 7 -11.59 -1.30 0.61
C TYR A 7 -11.92 -1.90 1.98
N LYS A 8 -13.09 -2.52 2.13
CA LYS A 8 -13.56 -3.17 3.37
C LYS A 8 -13.47 -2.29 4.64
N GLY A 9 -13.72 -0.98 4.50
CA GLY A 9 -13.62 -0.02 5.61
C GLY A 9 -12.21 0.53 5.86
N PHE A 10 -11.20 0.02 5.14
CA PHE A 10 -9.84 0.55 5.14
C PHE A 10 -9.65 1.53 3.99
N THR A 11 -8.84 2.55 4.18
CA THR A 11 -8.39 3.48 3.14
C THR A 11 -6.98 3.09 2.71
N LEU A 12 -6.83 2.68 1.46
CA LEU A 12 -5.56 2.35 0.83
C LEU A 12 -5.05 3.58 0.09
N GLN A 13 -3.91 4.14 0.51
CA GLN A 13 -3.26 5.27 -0.13
C GLN A 13 -1.94 4.81 -0.77
N PRO A 14 -1.92 4.65 -2.10
CA PRO A 14 -0.69 4.34 -2.84
C PRO A 14 0.29 5.51 -2.77
N ALA A 15 1.54 5.20 -2.41
CA ALA A 15 2.65 6.14 -2.40
C ALA A 15 3.93 5.51 -2.98
N PRO A 16 3.89 4.93 -4.20
CA PRO A 16 5.04 4.22 -4.76
C PRO A 16 6.26 5.14 -4.83
N ARG A 17 7.44 4.57 -4.54
CA ARG A 17 8.70 5.30 -4.45
C ARG A 17 9.68 4.79 -5.49
N GLN A 18 10.26 5.69 -6.27
CA GLN A 18 11.35 5.33 -7.17
C GLN A 18 12.67 5.21 -6.40
N LEU A 19 13.40 4.13 -6.65
CA LEU A 19 14.74 3.88 -6.11
C LEU A 19 15.76 4.54 -7.03
N VAL A 20 16.56 5.46 -6.48
CA VAL A 20 17.54 6.27 -7.24
C VAL A 20 18.60 5.39 -7.88
N ASP A 21 19.03 4.33 -7.19
CA ASP A 21 20.15 3.49 -7.62
C ASP A 21 19.82 2.60 -8.82
N THR A 22 18.55 2.23 -8.98
CA THR A 22 18.11 1.24 -9.99
C THR A 22 17.09 1.79 -10.98
N GLY A 23 16.51 2.96 -10.71
CA GLY A 23 15.37 3.51 -11.45
C GLY A 23 14.06 2.74 -11.28
N GLN A 24 14.06 1.65 -10.50
CA GLN A 24 12.89 0.80 -10.26
C GLN A 24 11.96 1.42 -9.22
N TRP A 25 10.69 1.05 -9.27
CA TRP A 25 9.68 1.50 -8.32
C TRP A 25 9.42 0.45 -7.25
N GLU A 26 9.44 0.89 -5.99
CA GLU A 26 9.04 0.13 -4.82
C GLU A 26 7.57 0.43 -4.49
N LEU A 27 6.86 -0.60 -4.01
CA LEU A 27 5.53 -0.41 -3.46
C LEU A 27 5.66 0.16 -2.06
N ASN A 28 4.95 1.25 -1.85
CA ASN A 28 4.68 1.78 -0.53
C ASN A 28 3.20 2.15 -0.50
N VAL A 29 2.48 1.56 0.45
CA VAL A 29 1.04 1.77 0.65
C VAL A 29 0.79 2.10 2.10
N PHE A 30 0.07 3.19 2.32
CA PHE A 30 -0.47 3.53 3.64
C PHE A 30 -1.89 2.96 3.71
N ILE A 31 -2.19 2.23 4.78
CA ILE A 31 -3.51 1.69 5.05
C ILE A 31 -3.99 2.32 6.34
N SER A 32 -5.10 3.04 6.31
CA SER A 32 -5.74 3.63 7.49
C SER A 32 -7.15 3.11 7.70
N TRP A 33 -7.61 3.10 8.94
CA TRP A 33 -8.96 2.70 9.32
C TRP A 33 -9.41 3.43 10.58
N ALA A 34 -10.72 3.66 10.68
CA ALA A 34 -11.31 4.21 11.90
C ALA A 34 -11.53 3.10 12.93
N THR A 35 -11.16 3.38 14.18
CA THR A 35 -11.53 2.62 15.38
C THR A 35 -12.57 3.43 16.18
N GLU A 36 -13.08 2.89 17.29
CA GLU A 36 -14.06 3.60 18.13
C GLU A 36 -13.52 4.91 18.71
N ASP A 37 -12.20 4.99 18.93
CA ASP A 37 -11.55 6.12 19.59
C ASP A 37 -10.69 6.98 18.64
N GLU A 38 -10.12 6.40 17.58
CA GLU A 38 -9.15 7.09 16.71
C GLU A 38 -9.03 6.52 15.29
N GLU A 39 -8.37 7.27 14.39
CA GLU A 39 -7.92 6.75 13.09
C GLU A 39 -6.52 6.13 13.26
N ASP A 40 -6.42 4.82 13.06
CA ASP A 40 -5.13 4.12 13.05
C ASP A 40 -4.64 4.00 11.60
N SER A 41 -3.32 3.96 11.42
CA SER A 41 -2.70 3.79 10.11
C SER A 41 -1.39 3.04 10.19
N ARG A 42 -1.16 2.18 9.19
CA ARG A 42 0.09 1.45 9.00
C ARG A 42 0.58 1.61 7.57
N HIS A 43 1.89 1.71 7.41
CA HIS A 43 2.50 1.66 6.08
C HIS A 43 3.09 0.27 5.82
N PHE A 44 2.98 -0.19 4.58
CA PHE A 44 3.54 -1.44 4.13
C PHE A 44 4.40 -1.20 2.90
N VAL A 45 5.62 -1.70 2.99
CA VAL A 45 6.61 -1.57 1.92
C VAL A 45 6.89 -2.95 1.34
N LYS A 46 6.97 -3.02 0.02
CA LYS A 46 7.42 -4.20 -0.70
C LYS A 46 8.32 -3.77 -1.84
N THR A 47 9.60 -4.07 -1.72
CA THR A 47 10.55 -3.85 -2.79
C THR A 47 10.15 -4.72 -3.98
N GLY A 48 9.70 -4.04 -5.04
CA GLY A 48 9.34 -4.66 -6.31
C GLY A 48 10.23 -4.11 -7.41
N ARG A 49 10.27 -4.83 -8.53
CA ARG A 49 11.06 -4.45 -9.71
C ARG A 49 10.17 -3.83 -10.77
N TYR A 50 9.36 -2.84 -10.38
CA TYR A 50 8.39 -2.22 -11.29
C TYR A 50 9.05 -1.15 -12.14
N VAL A 51 8.66 -1.09 -13.41
CA VAL A 51 9.32 -0.23 -14.40
C VAL A 51 8.67 1.16 -14.44
N THR A 52 7.38 1.27 -14.09
CA THR A 52 6.63 2.53 -14.15
C THR A 52 5.91 2.86 -12.85
N ALA A 53 5.65 4.15 -12.65
CA ALA A 53 4.87 4.66 -11.52
C ALA A 53 3.42 4.15 -11.52
N GLU A 54 2.82 4.00 -12.70
CA GLU A 54 1.45 3.53 -12.87
C GLU A 54 1.31 2.05 -12.50
N GLU A 55 2.26 1.24 -12.96
CA GLU A 55 2.35 -0.17 -12.58
C GLU A 55 2.53 -0.31 -11.06
N ALA A 56 3.47 0.43 -10.48
CA ALA A 56 3.69 0.43 -9.04
C ALA A 56 2.43 0.92 -8.27
N THR A 57 1.71 1.91 -8.78
CA THR A 57 0.46 2.39 -8.16
C THR A 57 -0.61 1.31 -8.14
N ALA A 58 -0.86 0.65 -9.27
CA ALA A 58 -1.83 -0.45 -9.36
C ALA A 58 -1.46 -1.60 -8.42
N GLN A 59 -0.17 -1.90 -8.32
CA GLN A 59 0.37 -2.95 -7.46
C GLN A 59 0.31 -2.57 -5.97
N CYS A 60 0.45 -1.30 -5.60
CA CYS A 60 0.20 -0.83 -4.23
C CYS A 60 -1.24 -1.13 -3.79
N ILE A 61 -2.22 -0.89 -4.66
CA ILE A 61 -3.64 -1.17 -4.36
C ILE A 61 -3.86 -2.67 -4.22
N ALA A 62 -3.35 -3.47 -5.15
CA ALA A 62 -3.47 -4.93 -5.09
C ALA A 62 -2.82 -5.50 -3.83
N TYR A 63 -1.62 -5.03 -3.49
CA TYR A 63 -0.90 -5.42 -2.28
C TYR A 63 -1.64 -5.00 -1.01
N GLY A 64 -2.14 -3.76 -0.95
CA GLY A 64 -2.93 -3.29 0.19
C GLY A 64 -4.17 -4.14 0.45
N ARG A 65 -4.88 -4.57 -0.61
CA ARG A 65 -6.01 -5.52 -0.48
C ARG A 65 -5.58 -6.86 0.11
N GLN A 66 -4.44 -7.40 -0.35
CA GLN A 66 -3.90 -8.66 0.19
C GLN A 66 -3.52 -8.56 1.67
N VAL A 67 -2.98 -7.41 2.11
CA VAL A 67 -2.69 -7.15 3.52
C VAL A 67 -3.97 -7.10 4.35
N VAL A 68 -4.99 -6.36 3.88
CA VAL A 68 -6.31 -6.30 4.55
C VAL A 68 -6.98 -7.68 4.63
N ASP A 69 -6.82 -8.51 3.59
CA ASP A 69 -7.35 -9.87 3.57
C ASP A 69 -6.55 -10.86 4.44
N GLY A 70 -5.43 -10.45 5.03
CA GLY A 70 -4.55 -11.33 5.83
C GLY A 70 -3.79 -12.36 4.99
N HIS A 71 -3.65 -12.13 3.68
CA HIS A 71 -2.95 -13.04 2.76
C HIS A 71 -1.42 -12.89 2.79
N ILE A 72 -0.89 -11.89 3.50
CA ILE A 72 0.55 -11.62 3.58
C ILE A 72 1.06 -12.03 4.97
N PRO A 73 1.83 -13.13 5.08
CA PRO A 73 2.41 -13.53 6.36
C PRO A 73 3.27 -12.42 6.97
N GLY A 74 3.01 -12.09 8.23
CA GLY A 74 3.74 -11.05 8.96
C GLY A 74 3.30 -9.62 8.66
N ALA A 75 2.28 -9.41 7.81
CA ALA A 75 1.64 -8.11 7.62
C ALA A 75 0.15 -8.21 7.98
N SER A 76 -0.26 -7.48 9.01
CA SER A 76 -1.67 -7.32 9.39
C SER A 76 -1.97 -5.87 9.75
N VAL A 77 -3.21 -5.48 9.53
CA VAL A 77 -3.80 -4.22 9.98
C VAL A 77 -4.40 -4.30 11.38
N GLY A 78 -4.47 -5.49 11.98
CA GLY A 78 -5.02 -5.72 13.33
C GLY A 78 -5.16 -7.20 13.62
#